data_AF-A0A076LFH9-F1
#
_entry.id   AF-A0A076LFH9-F1
#
_cell.length_a   1.000
_cell.length_b   1.000
_cell.length_c   1.000
_cell.angle_alpha   90.00
_cell.angle_beta   90.00
_cell.angle_gamma   90.00
#
_symmetry.space_group_name_H-M   'P 1'
#
loop_
_entity.id
_entity.type
_entity.pdbx_description
1 polymer ?
#
loop_
_entity_poly.entity_id
_entity_poly.type
_entity_poly.pdbx_seq_one_letter_code
_entity_poly.pdbx_strand_id
1 'polypeptide(L)'
;MKRHLLILLTILALGMVGSVCGATYINSLPYTINQSGYYILNTSCTNLTTTAITINADNVVLDGNGKVLDGNNAGFTYGVYVNGHKNIIINNLVVSEFIHGIYLDSSSHNTITNISVLNNNVEGIYLKDSSNNTIINVTTLNSGSNGICLEYSSNNKISDANVLDGINLWHSSNNTITNVNFLNSKSGISLDSSSNNNIIYLNNFINNTYWDILISNSHNNIFHSPTPINYTYNGQTYTNYLGNYYSDYTGNDSDGDGIGDTAYVINLNNNDSYPLIAPVGKYIIDNKPDEIYSDVAQDIKSEKIKEIVHKAKIIIGSEIDNNLSAKCLKNTTELINQPLTITEDCILVGGPVANPLVKKYMWTFPVKITNDYPGKNRGVIQKQIINGHLVILLAGSDRWGTKAAVEYFKQLDDIPDEPIFVEWRDGKAVKIEKP
;
A
#
# COMPACT_ATOMS: atom_id res chain seq x y z
N MET A 1 20.92 14.89 -28.88
CA MET A 1 20.33 13.53 -28.93
C MET A 1 19.70 13.24 -27.59
N LYS A 2 18.38 13.45 -27.49
CA LYS A 2 17.59 13.27 -26.27
C LYS A 2 17.37 11.76 -26.05
N ARG A 3 17.90 11.20 -24.96
CA ARG A 3 17.50 9.89 -24.46
C ARG A 3 16.24 10.10 -23.62
N HIS A 4 15.08 9.74 -24.17
CA HIS A 4 13.85 9.57 -23.41
C HIS A 4 13.96 8.25 -22.65
N LEU A 5 13.92 8.34 -21.33
CA LEU A 5 13.79 7.19 -20.44
C LEU A 5 12.31 6.80 -20.42
N LEU A 6 11.92 5.91 -21.32
CA LEU A 6 10.62 5.26 -21.32
C LEU A 6 10.67 4.16 -20.24
N ILE A 7 10.13 4.43 -19.06
CA ILE A 7 9.93 3.39 -18.05
C ILE A 7 8.70 2.59 -18.51
N LEU A 8 8.97 1.36 -18.94
CA LEU A 8 7.97 0.38 -19.35
C LEU A 8 7.23 -0.10 -18.08
N LEU A 9 5.99 0.36 -17.86
CA LEU A 9 5.11 -0.24 -16.86
C LEU A 9 4.62 -1.59 -17.43
N THR A 10 5.06 -2.70 -16.84
CA THR A 10 4.49 -4.02 -17.13
C THR A 10 3.07 -4.08 -16.59
N ILE A 11 2.12 -4.06 -17.52
CA ILE A 11 0.71 -4.43 -17.32
C ILE A 11 0.66 -5.90 -16.92
N LEU A 12 0.25 -6.21 -15.69
CA LEU A 12 -0.27 -7.52 -15.34
C LEU A 12 -1.79 -7.39 -15.26
N ALA A 13 -2.43 -7.63 -16.41
CA ALA A 13 -3.83 -7.97 -16.47
C ALA A 13 -4.01 -9.36 -15.85
N LEU A 14 -4.76 -9.43 -14.74
CA LEU A 14 -5.39 -10.65 -14.27
C LEU A 14 -6.86 -10.35 -14.06
N GLY A 15 -7.65 -10.63 -15.10
CA GLY A 15 -9.07 -10.80 -14.94
C GLY A 15 -9.35 -12.10 -14.20
N MET A 16 -9.94 -12.00 -13.02
CA MET A 16 -10.97 -12.92 -12.52
C MET A 16 -11.86 -12.13 -11.57
N VAL A 17 -13.09 -11.89 -12.00
CA VAL A 17 -14.16 -11.32 -11.17
C VAL A 17 -14.58 -12.39 -10.16
N GLY A 18 -13.81 -12.52 -9.08
CA GLY A 18 -14.26 -13.20 -7.88
C GLY A 18 -15.23 -12.28 -7.16
N SER A 19 -16.51 -12.67 -7.08
CA SER A 19 -17.51 -11.90 -6.37
C SER A 19 -17.13 -11.78 -4.89
N VAL A 20 -16.81 -10.55 -4.45
CA VAL A 20 -16.85 -10.21 -3.04
C VAL A 20 -18.32 -10.33 -2.62
N CYS A 21 -18.61 -11.21 -1.67
CA CYS A 21 -19.99 -11.43 -1.20
C CYS A 21 -20.58 -10.10 -0.71
N GLY A 22 -21.65 -9.62 -1.35
CA GLY A 22 -22.31 -8.35 -1.02
C GLY A 22 -21.78 -7.11 -1.76
N ALA A 23 -20.84 -7.25 -2.70
CA ALA A 23 -20.39 -6.12 -3.50
C ALA A 23 -21.39 -5.73 -4.61
N THR A 24 -21.55 -4.42 -4.80
CA THR A 24 -22.33 -3.83 -5.89
C THR A 24 -21.41 -3.49 -7.06
N TYR A 25 -21.67 -4.07 -8.22
CA TYR A 25 -20.89 -3.76 -9.44
C TYR A 25 -21.41 -2.51 -10.13
N ILE A 26 -20.52 -1.55 -10.36
CA ILE A 26 -20.78 -0.36 -11.17
C ILE A 26 -20.46 -0.70 -12.63
N ASN A 27 -21.51 -0.92 -13.42
CA ASN A 27 -21.41 -1.35 -14.83
C ASN A 27 -21.60 -0.21 -15.84
N SER A 28 -21.93 0.99 -15.38
CA SER A 28 -22.10 2.18 -16.22
C SER A 28 -21.69 3.43 -15.45
N LEU A 29 -21.13 4.40 -16.16
CA LEU A 29 -20.75 5.72 -15.63
C LEU A 29 -21.53 6.81 -16.40
N PRO A 30 -21.89 7.94 -15.77
CA PRO A 30 -21.61 8.29 -14.37
C PRO A 30 -22.45 7.46 -13.37
N TYR A 31 -22.02 7.39 -12.11
CA TYR A 31 -22.70 6.63 -11.08
C TYR A 31 -22.73 7.36 -9.72
N THR A 32 -23.86 7.28 -9.01
CA THR A 32 -24.00 7.83 -7.66
C THR A 32 -24.19 6.71 -6.64
N ILE A 33 -23.28 6.63 -5.67
CA ILE A 33 -23.37 5.74 -4.52
C ILE A 33 -24.19 6.42 -3.43
N ASN A 34 -25.40 5.94 -3.16
CA ASN A 34 -26.32 6.52 -2.15
C ASN A 34 -26.49 5.64 -0.90
N GLN A 35 -25.76 4.53 -0.79
CA GLN A 35 -25.84 3.61 0.33
C GLN A 35 -24.43 3.16 0.73
N SER A 36 -24.24 2.88 2.02
CA SER A 36 -23.04 2.23 2.52
C SER A 36 -22.87 0.87 1.84
N GLY A 37 -21.62 0.44 1.64
CA GLY A 37 -21.34 -0.86 1.06
C GLY A 37 -20.02 -0.92 0.30
N TYR A 38 -19.81 -2.07 -0.34
CA TYR A 38 -18.64 -2.33 -1.16
C TYR A 38 -19.02 -2.23 -2.63
N TYR A 39 -18.32 -1.41 -3.39
CA TYR A 39 -18.58 -1.13 -4.79
C TYR A 39 -17.35 -1.47 -5.62
N ILE A 40 -17.55 -2.20 -6.72
CA ILE A 40 -16.48 -2.59 -7.64
C ILE A 40 -16.77 -1.98 -9.01
N LEU A 41 -15.81 -1.24 -9.56
CA LEU A 41 -15.90 -0.78 -10.94
C LEU A 41 -15.68 -1.93 -11.92
N ASN A 42 -16.68 -2.15 -12.78
CA ASN A 42 -16.60 -3.13 -13.86
C ASN A 42 -16.49 -2.49 -15.24
N THR A 43 -16.53 -1.15 -15.31
CA THR A 43 -16.40 -0.38 -16.55
C THR A 43 -15.42 0.78 -16.39
N SER A 44 -14.91 1.27 -17.51
CA SER A 44 -14.19 2.55 -17.62
C SER A 44 -15.05 3.56 -18.39
N CYS A 45 -14.71 4.85 -18.32
CA CYS A 45 -15.27 5.88 -19.19
C CYS A 45 -14.15 6.60 -19.96
N THR A 46 -14.53 7.37 -20.97
CA THR A 46 -13.63 8.16 -21.83
C THR A 46 -14.37 9.41 -22.27
N ASN A 47 -13.71 10.58 -22.28
CA ASN A 47 -14.32 11.86 -22.65
C ASN A 47 -15.60 12.18 -21.84
N LEU A 48 -15.67 11.79 -20.57
CA LEU A 48 -16.86 12.02 -19.77
C LEU A 48 -17.03 13.52 -19.46
N THR A 49 -18.21 14.05 -19.74
CA THR A 49 -18.50 15.50 -19.60
C THR A 49 -19.17 15.85 -18.26
N THR A 50 -19.32 14.86 -17.38
CA THR A 50 -19.94 14.98 -16.06
C THR A 50 -19.02 14.34 -15.01
N THR A 51 -19.35 14.53 -13.73
CA THR A 51 -18.68 13.81 -12.64
C THR A 51 -18.87 12.30 -12.81
N ALA A 52 -17.78 11.53 -12.80
CA ALA A 52 -17.84 10.09 -13.07
C ALA A 52 -18.45 9.32 -11.89
N ILE A 53 -18.00 9.59 -10.66
CA ILE A 53 -18.54 8.95 -9.47
C ILE A 53 -18.84 9.99 -8.40
N THR A 54 -20.05 9.96 -7.87
CA THR A 54 -20.44 10.73 -6.68
C THR A 54 -20.72 9.79 -5.52
N ILE A 55 -20.08 10.00 -4.39
CA ILE A 55 -20.30 9.23 -3.15
C ILE A 55 -21.11 10.09 -2.18
N ASN A 56 -22.36 9.66 -1.95
CA ASN A 56 -23.38 10.34 -1.14
C ASN A 56 -23.82 9.44 0.03
N ALA A 57 -22.87 8.72 0.63
CA ALA A 57 -23.08 7.86 1.78
C ALA A 57 -21.78 7.65 2.55
N ASP A 58 -21.90 7.46 3.87
CA ASP A 58 -20.79 7.04 4.73
C ASP A 58 -20.51 5.53 4.55
N ASN A 59 -19.34 5.06 5.02
CA ASN A 59 -18.98 3.64 5.05
C ASN A 59 -19.04 2.97 3.66
N VAL A 60 -18.34 3.59 2.70
CA VAL A 60 -18.28 3.13 1.31
C VAL A 60 -16.87 2.67 0.98
N VAL A 61 -16.75 1.47 0.41
CA VAL A 61 -15.53 1.07 -0.28
C VAL A 61 -15.79 1.16 -1.78
N LEU A 62 -15.02 1.99 -2.47
CA LEU A 62 -14.94 2.07 -3.91
C LEU A 62 -13.65 1.42 -4.38
N ASP A 63 -13.75 0.17 -4.82
CA ASP A 63 -12.67 -0.53 -5.51
C ASP A 63 -12.77 -0.24 -7.01
N GLY A 64 -11.81 0.55 -7.50
CA GLY A 64 -11.67 0.91 -8.89
C GLY A 64 -11.32 -0.26 -9.80
N ASN A 65 -10.84 -1.39 -9.26
CA ASN A 65 -10.49 -2.61 -9.99
C ASN A 65 -9.60 -2.34 -11.21
N GLY A 66 -8.67 -1.39 -11.07
CA GLY A 66 -7.75 -0.94 -12.11
C GLY A 66 -8.43 -0.22 -13.28
N LYS A 67 -9.70 0.17 -13.15
CA LYS A 67 -10.45 0.87 -14.21
C LYS A 67 -10.03 2.33 -14.32
N VAL A 68 -10.31 2.89 -15.49
CA VAL A 68 -10.03 4.28 -15.83
C VAL A 68 -11.31 5.12 -15.78
N LEU A 69 -11.26 6.23 -15.05
CA LEU A 69 -12.19 7.34 -15.19
C LEU A 69 -11.49 8.40 -16.02
N ASP A 70 -12.00 8.66 -17.22
CA ASP A 70 -11.42 9.63 -18.13
C ASP A 70 -12.49 10.65 -18.56
N GLY A 71 -12.25 11.90 -18.14
CA GLY A 71 -13.08 13.06 -18.42
C GLY A 71 -12.72 13.70 -19.76
N ASN A 72 -13.05 14.97 -19.95
CA ASN A 72 -12.71 15.75 -21.14
C ASN A 72 -12.24 17.18 -20.81
N ASN A 73 -11.83 17.40 -19.56
CA ASN A 73 -11.49 18.71 -18.97
C ASN A 73 -12.63 19.76 -19.07
N ALA A 74 -13.90 19.34 -19.18
CA ALA A 74 -15.04 20.25 -19.11
C ALA A 74 -15.19 20.90 -17.73
N GLY A 75 -15.73 22.12 -17.71
CA GLY A 75 -15.90 22.91 -16.49
C GLY A 75 -16.82 22.22 -15.46
N PHE A 76 -16.36 22.20 -14.20
CA PHE A 76 -17.02 21.64 -13.00
C PHE A 76 -17.26 20.12 -13.01
N THR A 77 -16.31 19.33 -13.52
CA THR A 77 -16.37 17.86 -13.50
C THR A 77 -15.31 17.26 -12.57
N TYR A 78 -15.64 16.15 -11.92
CA TYR A 78 -14.73 15.42 -11.02
C TYR A 78 -14.68 13.93 -11.38
N GLY A 79 -13.53 13.29 -11.21
CA GLY A 79 -13.44 11.84 -11.36
C GLY A 79 -14.20 11.14 -10.24
N VAL A 80 -13.82 11.42 -8.99
CA VAL A 80 -14.57 11.00 -7.80
C VAL A 80 -14.87 12.21 -6.93
N TYR A 81 -16.14 12.39 -6.57
CA TYR A 81 -16.59 13.47 -5.70
C TYR A 81 -17.25 12.92 -4.44
N VAL A 82 -16.82 13.44 -3.29
CA VAL A 82 -17.38 13.15 -1.98
C VAL A 82 -17.75 14.47 -1.31
N ASN A 83 -18.98 14.57 -0.80
CA ASN A 83 -19.48 15.78 -0.15
C ASN A 83 -20.13 15.48 1.19
N GLY A 84 -19.52 15.90 2.30
CA GLY A 84 -20.10 15.75 3.63
C GLY A 84 -20.11 14.32 4.17
N HIS A 85 -19.21 13.45 3.72
CA HIS A 85 -19.21 12.02 4.08
C HIS A 85 -17.88 11.50 4.64
N LYS A 86 -17.96 10.39 5.37
CA LYS A 86 -16.84 9.79 6.12
C LYS A 86 -16.75 8.27 5.98
N ASN A 87 -15.61 7.71 6.40
CA ASN A 87 -15.30 6.28 6.34
C ASN A 87 -15.37 5.74 4.91
N ILE A 88 -14.87 6.52 3.95
CA ILE A 88 -14.82 6.14 2.54
C ILE A 88 -13.42 5.65 2.20
N ILE A 89 -13.32 4.54 1.49
CA ILE A 89 -12.08 4.03 0.91
C ILE A 89 -12.20 4.11 -0.61
N ILE A 90 -11.38 4.94 -1.25
CA ILE A 90 -11.25 4.99 -2.70
C ILE A 90 -9.94 4.28 -3.05
N ASN A 91 -10.01 3.18 -3.79
CA ASN A 91 -8.83 2.38 -4.10
C ASN A 91 -8.72 1.94 -5.57
N ASN A 92 -7.50 1.67 -6.02
CA ASN A 92 -7.20 0.94 -7.27
C ASN A 92 -7.84 1.53 -8.54
N LEU A 93 -7.60 2.82 -8.77
CA LEU A 93 -8.26 3.59 -9.83
C LEU A 93 -7.27 4.47 -10.60
N VAL A 94 -7.52 4.64 -11.89
CA VAL A 94 -6.87 5.67 -12.70
C VAL A 94 -7.89 6.76 -13.00
N VAL A 95 -7.53 8.02 -12.76
CA VAL A 95 -8.42 9.18 -12.96
C VAL A 95 -7.72 10.25 -13.79
N SER A 96 -8.33 10.65 -14.91
CA SER A 96 -7.75 11.64 -15.81
C SER A 96 -8.75 12.63 -16.40
N GLU A 97 -8.24 13.80 -16.78
CA GLU A 97 -8.96 14.81 -17.56
C GLU A 97 -10.23 15.35 -16.90
N PHE A 98 -10.21 15.56 -15.58
CA PHE A 98 -11.23 16.27 -14.83
C PHE A 98 -10.72 17.64 -14.34
N ILE A 99 -11.60 18.50 -13.83
CA ILE A 99 -11.18 19.72 -13.13
C ILE A 99 -10.39 19.35 -11.87
N HIS A 100 -10.96 18.45 -11.08
CA HIS A 100 -10.25 17.75 -10.02
C HIS A 100 -10.39 16.25 -10.23
N GLY A 101 -9.29 15.50 -10.14
CA GLY A 101 -9.35 14.04 -10.26
C GLY A 101 -10.19 13.44 -9.14
N ILE A 102 -9.77 13.65 -7.90
CA ILE A 102 -10.54 13.27 -6.71
C ILE A 102 -10.78 14.51 -5.86
N TYR A 103 -12.04 14.77 -5.50
CA TYR A 103 -12.43 15.91 -4.67
C TYR A 103 -13.18 15.46 -3.43
N LEU A 104 -12.61 15.75 -2.26
CA LEU A 104 -13.25 15.62 -0.95
C LEU A 104 -13.65 17.02 -0.46
N ASP A 105 -14.95 17.24 -0.33
CA ASP A 105 -15.53 18.49 0.19
C ASP A 105 -16.20 18.20 1.53
N SER A 106 -15.78 18.89 2.60
CA SER A 106 -16.34 18.70 3.94
C SER A 106 -16.35 17.24 4.40
N SER A 107 -15.37 16.45 3.96
CA SER A 107 -15.37 14.97 4.04
C SER A 107 -14.12 14.47 4.76
N SER A 108 -14.30 14.16 6.05
CA SER A 108 -13.21 13.77 6.95
C SER A 108 -13.19 12.26 7.21
N HIS A 109 -12.05 11.70 7.65
CA HIS A 109 -11.89 10.26 7.98
C HIS A 109 -12.04 9.31 6.77
N ASN A 110 -11.46 9.68 5.65
CA ASN A 110 -11.46 8.89 4.41
C ASN A 110 -10.04 8.43 4.04
N THR A 111 -9.96 7.38 3.23
CA THR A 111 -8.71 6.81 2.72
C THR A 111 -8.72 6.83 1.18
N ILE A 112 -7.69 7.42 0.59
CA ILE A 112 -7.42 7.39 -0.85
C ILE A 112 -6.14 6.58 -1.03
N THR A 113 -6.21 5.46 -1.76
CA THR A 113 -5.05 4.57 -1.88
C THR A 113 -4.90 3.88 -3.23
N ASN A 114 -3.67 3.63 -3.67
CA ASN A 114 -3.39 2.92 -4.93
C ASN A 114 -4.06 3.62 -6.14
N ILE A 115 -3.88 4.95 -6.24
CA ILE A 115 -4.52 5.77 -7.28
C ILE A 115 -3.47 6.40 -8.19
N SER A 116 -3.74 6.43 -9.49
CA SER A 116 -3.03 7.29 -10.44
C SER A 116 -3.94 8.42 -10.93
N VAL A 117 -3.53 9.67 -10.71
CA VAL A 117 -4.30 10.87 -11.07
C VAL A 117 -3.53 11.71 -12.08
N LEU A 118 -4.04 11.83 -13.30
CA LEU A 118 -3.25 12.28 -14.45
C LEU A 118 -3.95 13.39 -15.25
N ASN A 119 -3.21 14.40 -15.70
CA ASN A 119 -3.69 15.39 -16.69
C ASN A 119 -4.98 16.10 -16.28
N ASN A 120 -5.13 16.48 -15.00
CA ASN A 120 -6.30 17.20 -14.52
C ASN A 120 -6.10 18.71 -14.65
N ASN A 121 -7.16 19.45 -14.93
CA ASN A 121 -7.06 20.87 -15.26
C ASN A 121 -6.58 21.72 -14.07
N VAL A 122 -7.02 21.41 -12.85
CA VAL A 122 -6.65 22.20 -11.65
C VAL A 122 -5.87 21.37 -10.65
N GLU A 123 -6.53 20.50 -9.89
CA GLU A 123 -5.87 19.70 -8.85
C GLU A 123 -5.97 18.21 -9.17
N GLY A 124 -4.96 17.44 -8.82
CA GLY A 124 -5.07 15.98 -8.89
C GLY A 124 -6.03 15.48 -7.81
N ILE A 125 -5.62 15.62 -6.55
CA ILE A 125 -6.43 15.30 -5.37
C ILE A 125 -6.65 16.58 -4.58
N TYR A 126 -7.90 16.94 -4.35
CA TYR A 126 -8.28 18.16 -3.63
C TYR A 126 -9.09 17.82 -2.39
N LEU A 127 -8.63 18.30 -1.23
CA LEU A 127 -9.34 18.24 0.04
C LEU A 127 -9.68 19.66 0.44
N LYS A 128 -10.98 19.94 0.56
CA LYS A 128 -11.51 21.20 1.06
C LYS A 128 -12.31 20.95 2.32
N ASP A 129 -12.00 21.65 3.40
CA ASP A 129 -12.65 21.50 4.71
C ASP A 129 -12.69 20.02 5.18
N SER A 130 -11.65 19.24 4.83
CA SER A 130 -11.62 17.78 4.89
C SER A 130 -10.42 17.30 5.70
N SER A 131 -10.63 17.13 7.00
CA SER A 131 -9.58 16.79 7.96
C SER A 131 -9.48 15.28 8.24
N ASN A 132 -8.39 14.83 8.85
CA ASN A 132 -8.24 13.43 9.30
C ASN A 132 -8.34 12.37 8.18
N ASN A 133 -7.90 12.69 6.96
CA ASN A 133 -7.85 11.74 5.84
C ASN A 133 -6.45 11.14 5.66
N THR A 134 -6.40 9.97 5.05
CA THR A 134 -5.16 9.27 4.67
C THR A 134 -5.07 9.16 3.16
N ILE A 135 -3.96 9.63 2.58
CA ILE A 135 -3.63 9.52 1.16
C ILE A 135 -2.33 8.73 1.06
N ILE A 136 -2.38 7.52 0.49
CA ILE A 136 -1.23 6.61 0.50
C ILE A 136 -1.06 5.89 -0.83
N ASN A 137 0.18 5.72 -1.31
CA ASN A 137 0.45 5.05 -2.58
C ASN A 137 -0.30 5.69 -3.76
N VAL A 138 -0.12 7.01 -3.92
CA VAL A 138 -0.72 7.77 -5.02
C VAL A 138 0.35 8.31 -5.96
N THR A 139 0.00 8.40 -7.24
CA THR A 139 0.81 9.08 -8.25
C THR A 139 0.01 10.21 -8.85
N THR A 140 0.55 11.43 -8.85
CA THR A 140 -0.05 12.60 -9.49
C THR A 140 0.90 13.19 -10.53
N LEU A 141 0.36 13.54 -11.70
CA LEU A 141 1.15 14.04 -12.82
C LEU A 141 0.30 14.95 -13.73
N ASN A 142 0.91 16.07 -14.15
CA ASN A 142 0.36 17.04 -15.09
C ASN A 142 -0.98 17.64 -14.63
N SER A 143 -1.14 17.88 -13.33
CA SER A 143 -2.21 18.73 -12.82
C SER A 143 -1.89 20.20 -13.06
N GLY A 144 -2.86 21.02 -13.47
CA GLY A 144 -2.58 22.41 -13.86
C GLY A 144 -2.11 23.32 -12.73
N SER A 145 -2.50 23.03 -11.48
CA SER A 145 -2.08 23.76 -10.28
C SER A 145 -1.20 22.89 -9.38
N ASN A 146 -1.75 21.92 -8.65
CA ASN A 146 -1.01 21.03 -7.76
C ASN A 146 -1.40 19.56 -7.94
N GLY A 147 -0.50 18.68 -7.53
CA GLY A 147 -0.77 17.25 -7.51
C GLY A 147 -1.77 16.92 -6.41
N ILE A 148 -1.53 17.46 -5.21
CA ILE A 148 -2.40 17.33 -4.05
C ILE A 148 -2.58 18.72 -3.40
N CYS A 149 -3.81 19.11 -3.10
CA CYS A 149 -4.13 20.37 -2.45
C CYS A 149 -4.97 20.14 -1.19
N LEU A 150 -4.52 20.68 -0.06
CA LEU A 150 -5.23 20.71 1.22
C LEU A 150 -5.64 22.15 1.55
N GLU A 151 -6.94 22.44 1.52
CA GLU A 151 -7.51 23.74 1.87
C GLU A 151 -8.39 23.58 3.11
N TYR A 152 -8.10 24.34 4.18
CA TYR A 152 -8.77 24.24 5.48
C TYR A 152 -8.84 22.79 6.02
N SER A 153 -7.80 21.99 5.73
CA SER A 153 -7.81 20.53 5.88
C SER A 153 -6.63 20.09 6.76
N SER A 154 -6.92 19.89 8.04
CA SER A 154 -5.91 19.60 9.06
C SER A 154 -5.83 18.13 9.42
N ASN A 155 -4.74 17.70 10.06
CA ASN A 155 -4.57 16.33 10.58
C ASN A 155 -4.63 15.23 9.50
N ASN A 156 -4.27 15.52 8.26
CA ASN A 156 -4.19 14.52 7.19
C ASN A 156 -2.81 13.87 7.14
N LYS A 157 -2.75 12.63 6.65
CA LYS A 157 -1.51 11.89 6.39
C LYS A 157 -1.37 11.66 4.89
N ILE A 158 -0.23 12.06 4.33
CA ILE A 158 0.16 11.78 2.95
C ILE A 158 1.43 10.94 3.00
N SER A 159 1.40 9.72 2.43
CA SER A 159 2.60 8.89 2.37
C SER A 159 2.77 8.04 1.12
N ASP A 160 4.01 7.62 0.88
CA ASP A 160 4.37 6.66 -0.17
C ASP A 160 3.91 7.11 -1.57
N ALA A 161 4.06 8.39 -1.87
CA ALA A 161 3.48 9.02 -3.06
C ALA A 161 4.54 9.52 -4.04
N ASN A 162 4.18 9.58 -5.33
CA ASN A 162 4.94 10.27 -6.36
C ASN A 162 4.15 11.50 -6.82
N VAL A 163 4.61 12.70 -6.48
CA VAL A 163 3.85 13.94 -6.67
C VAL A 163 4.64 14.94 -7.49
N LEU A 164 4.42 14.91 -8.81
CA LEU A 164 5.23 15.68 -9.77
C LEU A 164 4.77 17.14 -9.93
N ASP A 165 3.56 17.47 -9.47
CA ASP A 165 3.03 18.84 -9.49
C ASP A 165 3.01 19.49 -8.10
N GLY A 166 3.67 18.87 -7.12
CA GLY A 166 3.78 19.37 -5.76
C GLY A 166 2.54 19.20 -4.88
N ILE A 167 2.70 19.52 -3.59
CA ILE A 167 1.63 19.55 -2.59
C ILE A 167 1.45 20.97 -2.08
N ASN A 168 0.21 21.48 -2.08
CA ASN A 168 -0.13 22.77 -1.47
C ASN A 168 -0.95 22.59 -0.19
N LEU A 169 -0.59 23.32 0.85
CA LEU A 169 -1.32 23.39 2.12
C LEU A 169 -1.71 24.84 2.38
N TRP A 170 -3.00 25.12 2.29
CA TRP A 170 -3.56 26.43 2.56
C TRP A 170 -4.47 26.38 3.79
N HIS A 171 -4.15 27.15 4.83
CA HIS A 171 -4.85 27.11 6.13
C HIS A 171 -4.97 25.68 6.71
N SER A 172 -3.95 24.85 6.51
CA SER A 172 -3.99 23.42 6.79
C SER A 172 -2.87 23.03 7.74
N SER A 173 -3.23 22.72 8.99
CA SER A 173 -2.28 22.51 10.09
C SER A 173 -2.20 21.04 10.52
N ASN A 174 -1.12 20.68 11.23
CA ASN A 174 -0.95 19.37 11.83
C ASN A 174 -1.00 18.18 10.84
N ASN A 175 -0.66 18.40 9.57
CA ASN A 175 -0.57 17.33 8.58
C ASN A 175 0.80 16.64 8.64
N THR A 176 0.84 15.37 8.25
CA THR A 176 2.09 14.59 8.12
C THR A 176 2.32 14.21 6.67
N ILE A 177 3.50 14.55 6.13
CA ILE A 177 3.90 14.23 4.76
C ILE A 177 5.22 13.47 4.80
N THR A 178 5.22 12.22 4.36
CA THR A 178 6.39 11.35 4.47
C THR A 178 6.50 10.34 3.33
N ASN A 179 7.71 9.90 2.98
CA ASN A 179 7.94 8.98 1.84
C ASN A 179 7.34 9.49 0.51
N VAL A 180 7.37 10.80 0.27
CA VAL A 180 6.91 11.40 -0.98
C VAL A 180 8.09 11.75 -1.89
N ASN A 181 7.97 11.40 -3.17
CA ASN A 181 8.91 11.79 -4.21
C ASN A 181 8.39 12.99 -4.99
N PHE A 182 9.09 14.12 -4.89
CA PHE A 182 8.90 15.33 -5.67
C PHE A 182 9.98 15.38 -6.74
N LEU A 183 9.62 15.06 -7.98
CA LEU A 183 10.58 14.93 -9.08
C LEU A 183 10.27 15.95 -10.18
N ASN A 184 11.21 16.87 -10.43
CA ASN A 184 11.08 17.93 -11.43
C ASN A 184 9.81 18.78 -11.23
N SER A 185 9.33 18.91 -9.99
CA SER A 185 8.17 19.73 -9.68
C SER A 185 8.55 21.21 -9.75
N LYS A 186 7.58 22.10 -10.01
CA LYS A 186 7.82 23.55 -9.90
C LYS A 186 8.23 23.91 -8.47
N SER A 187 7.38 23.50 -7.54
CA SER A 187 7.69 23.46 -6.12
C SER A 187 7.35 22.08 -5.58
N GLY A 188 8.12 21.57 -4.62
CA GLY A 188 7.80 20.31 -3.96
C GLY A 188 6.58 20.48 -3.04
N ILE A 189 6.73 21.31 -2.00
CA ILE A 189 5.66 21.62 -1.03
C ILE A 189 5.49 23.13 -0.88
N SER A 190 4.25 23.62 -0.82
CA SER A 190 3.91 24.98 -0.39
C SER A 190 3.09 24.97 0.91
N LEU A 191 3.50 25.78 1.89
CA LEU A 191 2.84 25.94 3.19
C LEU A 191 2.37 27.40 3.34
N ASP A 192 1.11 27.65 3.03
CA ASP A 192 0.57 29.00 2.90
C ASP A 192 -0.51 29.32 3.94
N SER A 193 -0.48 30.55 4.42
CA SER A 193 -1.53 31.17 5.25
C SER A 193 -1.89 30.34 6.50
N SER A 194 -1.03 30.37 7.51
CA SER A 194 -1.23 29.70 8.80
C SER A 194 -1.34 28.16 8.69
N SER A 195 -0.63 27.56 7.72
CA SER A 195 -0.42 26.12 7.65
C SER A 195 0.68 25.71 8.63
N ASN A 196 0.31 25.62 9.90
CA ASN A 196 1.23 25.49 11.02
C ASN A 196 1.38 24.03 11.51
N ASN A 197 2.46 23.75 12.23
CA ASN A 197 2.66 22.47 12.94
C ASN A 197 2.61 21.23 12.03
N ASN A 198 2.90 21.36 10.74
CA ASN A 198 3.01 20.21 9.83
C ASN A 198 4.36 19.51 10.04
N ILE A 199 4.38 18.19 9.84
CA ILE A 199 5.57 17.35 10.00
C ILE A 199 5.92 16.73 8.64
N ILE A 200 7.09 17.09 8.10
CA ILE A 200 7.52 16.78 6.73
C ILE A 200 8.89 16.12 6.81
N TYR A 201 8.97 14.81 6.61
CA TYR A 201 10.21 14.04 6.78
C TYR A 201 10.24 12.79 5.90
N LEU A 202 11.43 12.29 5.59
CA LEU A 202 11.66 11.17 4.68
C LEU A 202 11.06 11.39 3.29
N ASN A 203 11.13 12.61 2.78
CA ASN A 203 10.73 12.92 1.41
C ASN A 203 11.95 13.12 0.51
N ASN A 204 11.79 12.89 -0.78
CA ASN A 204 12.81 13.15 -1.79
C ASN A 204 12.43 14.38 -2.62
N PHE A 205 13.20 15.45 -2.51
CA PHE A 205 13.09 16.64 -3.36
C PHE A 205 14.19 16.61 -4.42
N ILE A 206 13.81 16.31 -5.67
CA ILE A 206 14.75 16.00 -6.75
C ILE A 206 14.52 16.94 -7.93
N ASN A 207 15.50 17.80 -8.19
CA ASN A 207 15.56 18.73 -9.33
C ASN A 207 14.31 19.60 -9.48
N ASN A 208 13.72 20.06 -8.37
CA ASN A 208 12.60 21.00 -8.45
C ASN A 208 13.07 22.36 -8.95
N THR A 209 12.25 23.04 -9.74
CA THR A 209 12.74 24.19 -10.53
C THR A 209 12.71 25.53 -9.79
N TYR A 210 11.86 25.69 -8.76
CA TYR A 210 11.79 26.92 -7.98
C TYR A 210 12.12 26.70 -6.50
N TRP A 211 11.33 25.90 -5.80
CA TRP A 211 11.52 25.66 -4.36
C TRP A 211 11.26 24.20 -4.04
N ASP A 212 12.15 23.56 -3.29
CA ASP A 212 11.80 22.27 -2.69
C ASP A 212 10.65 22.45 -1.68
N ILE A 213 10.76 23.48 -0.84
CA ILE A 213 9.72 23.87 0.12
C ILE A 213 9.57 25.39 0.12
N LEU A 214 8.34 25.87 -0.09
CA LEU A 214 7.94 27.27 0.05
C LEU A 214 7.09 27.44 1.32
N ILE A 215 7.35 28.48 2.11
CA ILE A 215 6.63 28.76 3.35
C ILE A 215 6.22 30.24 3.37
N SER A 216 4.91 30.50 3.39
CA SER A 216 4.35 31.86 3.43
C SER A 216 3.37 32.00 4.60
N ASN A 217 3.72 32.86 5.58
CA ASN A 217 2.90 33.11 6.77
C ASN A 217 2.50 31.82 7.53
N SER A 218 3.42 30.87 7.63
CA SER A 218 3.23 29.56 8.26
C SER A 218 4.38 29.28 9.23
N HIS A 219 4.09 28.67 10.38
CA HIS A 219 4.98 28.62 11.53
C HIS A 219 5.01 27.22 12.16
N ASN A 220 6.08 26.96 12.93
CA ASN A 220 6.26 25.74 13.73
C ASN A 220 6.17 24.44 12.92
N ASN A 221 6.49 24.48 11.62
CA ASN A 221 6.57 23.27 10.81
C ASN A 221 7.90 22.57 11.09
N ILE A 222 7.87 21.24 11.15
CA ILE A 222 8.99 20.37 11.51
C ILE A 222 9.41 19.60 10.27
N PHE A 223 10.71 19.60 9.96
CA PHE A 223 11.26 18.99 8.75
C PHE A 223 12.03 17.69 9.01
N HIS A 224 11.78 17.05 10.15
CA HIS A 224 12.35 15.77 10.53
C HIS A 224 11.35 14.91 11.29
N SER A 225 11.66 13.64 11.51
CA SER A 225 10.82 12.72 12.24
C SER A 225 10.49 13.24 13.65
N PRO A 226 9.30 12.97 14.22
CA PRO A 226 8.94 13.46 15.55
C PRO A 226 9.71 12.76 16.68
N THR A 227 10.22 11.57 16.41
CA THR A 227 11.06 10.77 17.30
C THR A 227 12.26 10.21 16.53
N PRO A 228 13.37 9.86 17.21
CA PRO A 228 14.43 9.10 16.58
C PRO A 228 13.89 7.80 15.98
N ILE A 229 14.43 7.42 14.82
CA ILE A 229 14.08 6.23 14.05
C ILE A 229 15.31 5.33 14.00
N ASN A 230 15.11 4.02 14.12
CA ASN A 230 16.16 3.04 13.84
C ASN A 230 16.24 2.83 12.33
N TYR A 231 17.42 3.00 11.76
CA TYR A 231 17.62 2.83 10.33
C TYR A 231 19.00 2.24 10.03
N THR A 232 19.10 1.56 8.89
CA THR A 232 20.36 1.06 8.37
C THR A 232 20.77 1.87 7.13
N TYR A 233 22.00 2.41 7.17
CA TYR A 233 22.63 3.14 6.09
C TYR A 233 24.03 2.56 5.83
N ASN A 234 24.37 2.29 4.55
CA ASN A 234 25.62 1.64 4.14
C ASN A 234 26.00 0.38 4.96
N GLY A 235 24.99 -0.39 5.38
CA GLY A 235 25.17 -1.66 6.11
C GLY A 235 25.42 -1.52 7.62
N GLN A 236 25.37 -0.31 8.17
CA GLN A 236 25.45 -0.04 9.60
C GLN A 236 24.11 0.52 10.12
N THR A 237 23.78 0.20 11.37
CA THR A 237 22.52 0.63 11.99
C THR A 237 22.76 1.80 12.94
N TYR A 238 21.88 2.79 12.85
CA TYR A 238 21.91 4.03 13.60
C TYR A 238 20.53 4.32 14.19
N THR A 239 20.49 5.22 15.18
CA THR A 239 19.26 5.73 15.77
C THR A 239 19.34 7.24 15.88
N ASN A 240 18.60 7.95 15.06
CA ASN A 240 18.59 9.41 15.04
C ASN A 240 17.28 9.95 14.47
N TYR A 241 17.07 11.26 14.53
CA TYR A 241 16.02 11.92 13.76
C TYR A 241 16.37 11.86 12.27
N LEU A 242 15.37 11.63 11.41
CA LEU A 242 15.55 11.61 9.95
C LEU A 242 14.77 12.75 9.32
N GLY A 243 15.47 13.60 8.55
CA GLY A 243 14.90 14.69 7.76
C GLY A 243 14.49 14.27 6.36
N ASN A 244 14.62 15.19 5.42
CA ASN A 244 14.34 15.01 4.00
C ASN A 244 15.62 14.96 3.18
N TYR A 245 15.52 14.39 1.98
CA TYR A 245 16.58 14.46 0.98
C TYR A 245 16.32 15.62 0.01
N TYR A 246 17.33 16.46 -0.19
CA TYR A 246 17.32 17.56 -1.15
C TYR A 246 18.45 17.36 -2.16
N SER A 247 18.12 17.35 -3.46
CA SER A 247 19.11 17.06 -4.51
C SER A 247 20.21 18.13 -4.66
N ASP A 248 20.00 19.32 -4.13
CA ASP A 248 20.95 20.43 -4.11
C ASP A 248 21.73 20.53 -2.77
N TYR A 249 21.44 19.66 -1.80
CA TYR A 249 22.18 19.63 -0.55
C TYR A 249 23.60 19.12 -0.77
N THR A 250 24.57 19.88 -0.25
CA THR A 250 26.01 19.67 -0.44
C THR A 250 26.78 19.59 0.89
N GLY A 251 26.07 19.41 2.01
CA GLY A 251 26.71 19.26 3.32
C GLY A 251 27.50 17.95 3.44
N ASN A 252 28.39 17.92 4.43
CA ASN A 252 29.20 16.75 4.74
C ASN A 252 28.46 15.79 5.67
N ASP A 253 28.84 14.52 5.63
CA ASP A 253 28.46 13.47 6.58
C ASP A 253 29.78 12.88 7.12
N SER A 254 30.28 13.46 8.22
CA SER A 254 31.62 13.16 8.73
C SER A 254 31.66 11.89 9.57
N ASP A 255 30.55 11.49 10.19
CA ASP A 255 30.44 10.28 11.01
C ASP A 255 29.88 9.07 10.23
N GLY A 256 29.41 9.30 9.00
CA GLY A 256 28.95 8.27 8.07
C GLY A 256 27.57 7.73 8.41
N ASP A 257 26.79 8.43 9.24
CA ASP A 257 25.45 7.99 9.66
C ASP A 257 24.37 8.25 8.61
N GLY A 258 24.71 8.87 7.47
CA GLY A 258 23.78 9.20 6.40
C GLY A 258 23.00 10.51 6.62
N ILE A 259 23.24 11.23 7.71
CA ILE A 259 22.64 12.52 7.99
C ILE A 259 23.72 13.59 7.82
N GLY A 260 23.34 14.72 7.22
CA GLY A 260 24.26 15.81 6.99
C GLY A 260 24.57 16.60 8.28
N ASP A 261 25.86 16.89 8.49
CA ASP A 261 26.38 17.63 9.66
C ASP A 261 25.86 19.08 9.75
N THR A 262 25.38 19.63 8.65
CA THR A 262 24.87 21.01 8.55
C THR A 262 23.42 21.04 8.13
N ALA A 263 22.59 21.81 8.83
CA ALA A 263 21.18 21.94 8.49
C ALA A 263 20.95 22.45 7.05
N TYR A 264 19.92 21.93 6.38
CA TYR A 264 19.43 22.49 5.12
C TYR A 264 18.53 23.69 5.41
N VAL A 265 18.96 24.88 4.99
CA VAL A 265 18.23 26.14 5.23
C VAL A 265 17.11 26.29 4.21
N ILE A 266 15.86 26.20 4.66
CA ILE A 266 14.67 26.42 3.82
C ILE A 266 14.43 27.92 3.66
N ASN A 267 14.46 28.66 4.77
CA ASN A 267 14.45 30.12 4.80
C ASN A 267 15.04 30.64 6.12
N LEU A 268 14.97 31.96 6.36
CA LEU A 268 15.55 32.61 7.53
C LEU A 268 15.12 31.99 8.89
N ASN A 269 13.90 31.43 8.97
CA ASN A 269 13.31 30.95 10.21
C ASN A 269 13.04 29.43 10.20
N ASN A 270 13.34 28.73 9.11
CA ASN A 270 13.01 27.31 8.94
C ASN A 270 14.20 26.58 8.33
N ASN A 271 14.54 25.43 8.90
CA ASN A 271 15.55 24.54 8.37
C ASN A 271 15.15 23.09 8.65
N ASP A 272 15.69 22.19 7.84
CA ASP A 272 15.80 20.79 8.18
C ASP A 272 17.15 20.59 8.89
N SER A 273 17.10 20.25 10.18
CA SER A 273 18.29 20.02 10.99
C SER A 273 18.93 18.64 10.77
N TYR A 274 18.25 17.73 10.06
CA TYR A 274 18.70 16.36 9.82
C TYR A 274 18.59 15.98 8.32
N PRO A 275 19.13 16.81 7.40
CA PRO A 275 19.00 16.54 5.98
C PRO A 275 19.71 15.24 5.61
N LEU A 276 19.07 14.41 4.79
CA LEU A 276 19.64 13.13 4.36
C LEU A 276 20.67 13.37 3.26
N ILE A 277 21.81 12.66 3.29
CA ILE A 277 22.87 12.83 2.27
C ILE A 277 22.65 12.02 0.98
N ALA A 278 21.60 11.20 0.97
CA ALA A 278 21.20 10.37 -0.16
C ALA A 278 19.67 10.25 -0.21
N PRO A 279 19.08 9.85 -1.36
CA PRO A 279 17.65 9.60 -1.44
C PRO A 279 17.17 8.59 -0.39
N VAL A 280 15.95 8.79 0.11
CA VAL A 280 15.30 7.99 1.16
C VAL A 280 15.36 6.48 0.89
N GLY A 281 15.32 6.06 -0.38
CA GLY A 281 15.45 4.65 -0.77
C GLY A 281 16.82 4.00 -0.46
N LYS A 282 17.79 4.75 0.08
CA LYS A 282 19.07 4.24 0.59
C LYS A 282 19.04 3.91 2.08
N TYR A 283 17.98 4.28 2.79
CA TYR A 283 17.81 4.04 4.22
C TYR A 283 16.82 2.90 4.39
N ILE A 284 17.23 1.84 5.07
CA ILE A 284 16.33 0.75 5.45
C ILE A 284 15.79 1.11 6.82
N ILE A 285 14.51 1.45 6.88
CA ILE A 285 13.85 1.90 8.12
C ILE A 285 13.14 0.70 8.75
N ASP A 286 13.62 0.30 9.91
CA ASP A 286 13.00 -0.75 10.71
C ASP A 286 11.75 -0.15 11.36
N ASN A 287 10.59 -0.37 10.71
CA ASN A 287 9.21 0.05 11.03
C ASN A 287 8.57 0.90 9.91
N LYS A 288 8.46 0.35 8.69
CA LYS A 288 7.50 0.89 7.72
C LYS A 288 6.12 0.90 8.40
N PRO A 289 5.41 2.05 8.49
CA PRO A 289 4.11 2.11 9.15
C PRO A 289 3.15 1.18 8.41
N ASP A 290 2.48 0.29 9.14
CA ASP A 290 1.42 -0.64 8.71
C ASP A 290 1.05 -0.50 7.23
N GLU A 291 1.72 -1.27 6.36
CA GLU A 291 1.11 -1.61 5.09
C GLU A 291 -0.21 -2.30 5.47
N ILE A 292 -1.34 -1.62 5.26
CA ILE A 292 -2.64 -2.24 5.53
C ILE A 292 -2.78 -3.35 4.50
N TYR A 293 -2.35 -4.56 4.88
CA TYR A 293 -2.54 -5.79 4.12
C TYR A 293 -4.02 -6.16 4.15
N SER A 294 -4.84 -5.37 3.47
CA SER A 294 -6.31 -5.48 3.46
C SER A 294 -6.79 -6.80 2.86
N ASP A 295 -5.93 -7.48 2.10
CA ASP A 295 -6.12 -8.81 1.56
C ASP A 295 -5.72 -9.94 2.50
N VAL A 296 -4.99 -9.63 3.58
CA VAL A 296 -4.45 -10.60 4.54
C VAL A 296 -5.28 -10.60 5.83
N ALA A 297 -5.34 -11.75 6.48
CA ALA A 297 -6.06 -11.92 7.74
C ALA A 297 -5.47 -11.04 8.86
N GLN A 298 -6.33 -10.24 9.49
CA GLN A 298 -5.94 -9.24 10.49
C GLN A 298 -5.48 -9.85 11.83
N ASP A 299 -5.77 -11.14 12.05
CA ASP A 299 -5.33 -11.90 13.22
C ASP A 299 -3.90 -12.46 13.10
N ILE A 300 -3.22 -12.25 11.97
CA ILE A 300 -1.78 -12.50 11.83
C ILE A 300 -1.01 -11.46 12.65
N LYS A 301 -0.19 -11.92 13.59
CA LYS A 301 0.50 -11.03 14.54
C LYS A 301 1.77 -10.39 13.98
N SER A 302 2.51 -11.12 13.15
CA SER A 302 3.80 -10.66 12.61
C SER A 302 3.60 -9.92 11.30
N GLU A 303 4.11 -8.68 11.22
CA GLU A 303 4.15 -7.89 9.99
C GLU A 303 4.93 -8.62 8.88
N LYS A 304 6.00 -9.32 9.25
CA LYS A 304 6.78 -10.13 8.31
C LYS A 304 5.93 -11.24 7.69
N ILE A 305 5.13 -11.94 8.51
CA ILE A 305 4.20 -12.95 7.99
C ILE A 305 3.12 -12.31 7.14
N LYS A 306 2.59 -11.13 7.51
CA LYS A 306 1.60 -10.43 6.68
C LYS A 306 2.16 -10.08 5.31
N GLU A 307 3.38 -9.53 5.24
CA GLU A 307 4.08 -9.23 3.99
C GLU A 307 4.25 -10.47 3.11
N ILE A 308 4.67 -11.59 3.71
CA ILE A 308 4.83 -12.87 3.00
C ILE A 308 3.50 -13.34 2.40
N VAL A 309 2.42 -13.32 3.19
CA VAL A 309 1.10 -13.74 2.73
C VAL A 309 0.57 -12.80 1.64
N HIS A 310 0.79 -11.50 1.80
CA HIS A 310 0.39 -10.48 0.84
C HIS A 310 1.08 -10.70 -0.52
N LYS A 311 2.39 -10.97 -0.53
CA LYS A 311 3.16 -11.18 -1.76
C LYS A 311 2.95 -12.54 -2.40
N ALA A 312 2.71 -13.59 -1.61
CA ALA A 312 2.60 -14.95 -2.10
C ALA A 312 1.23 -15.27 -2.71
N LYS A 313 1.20 -16.13 -3.74
CA LYS A 313 -0.04 -16.78 -4.18
C LYS A 313 -0.46 -17.89 -3.22
N ILE A 314 -1.73 -17.93 -2.83
CA ILE A 314 -2.28 -19.04 -2.05
C ILE A 314 -2.87 -20.08 -3.00
N ILE A 315 -2.22 -21.22 -3.15
CA ILE A 315 -2.64 -22.27 -4.09
C ILE A 315 -3.27 -23.44 -3.34
N ILE A 316 -4.53 -23.71 -3.65
CA ILE A 316 -5.36 -24.72 -3.01
C ILE A 316 -5.68 -25.87 -3.96
N GLY A 317 -5.79 -27.07 -3.40
CA GLY A 317 -6.20 -28.26 -4.15
C GLY A 317 -7.71 -28.53 -4.18
N SER A 318 -8.44 -28.01 -3.19
CA SER A 318 -9.87 -28.23 -3.06
C SER A 318 -10.59 -27.02 -2.45
N GLU A 319 -11.84 -26.81 -2.85
CA GLU A 319 -12.71 -25.80 -2.24
C GLU A 319 -13.00 -26.06 -0.76
N ILE A 320 -12.80 -27.29 -0.30
CA ILE A 320 -13.02 -27.63 1.09
C ILE A 320 -11.85 -27.12 1.94
N ASP A 321 -10.62 -27.27 1.46
CA ASP A 321 -9.44 -26.69 2.12
C ASP A 321 -9.47 -25.16 2.05
N ASN A 322 -10.02 -24.61 0.97
CA ASN A 322 -10.29 -23.17 0.86
C ASN A 322 -11.20 -22.68 1.99
N ASN A 323 -12.38 -23.28 2.09
CA ASN A 323 -13.43 -22.86 3.00
C ASN A 323 -13.09 -23.12 4.48
N LEU A 324 -12.28 -24.14 4.76
CA LEU A 324 -11.90 -24.48 6.11
C LEU A 324 -10.65 -23.74 6.60
N SER A 325 -9.72 -23.42 5.68
CA SER A 325 -8.36 -22.97 6.05
C SER A 325 -7.87 -21.79 5.21
N ALA A 326 -7.77 -21.92 3.87
CA ALA A 326 -6.99 -20.96 3.06
C ALA A 326 -7.58 -19.55 3.04
N LYS A 327 -8.91 -19.39 2.94
CA LYS A 327 -9.56 -18.08 2.97
C LYS A 327 -9.44 -17.34 4.30
N CYS A 328 -9.04 -18.06 5.37
CA CYS A 328 -8.76 -17.47 6.66
C CYS A 328 -7.35 -16.87 6.73
N LEU A 329 -6.52 -17.02 5.69
CA LEU A 329 -5.17 -16.48 5.58
C LEU A 329 -5.11 -15.28 4.64
N LYS A 330 -5.75 -15.39 3.47
CA LYS A 330 -5.82 -14.34 2.43
C LYS A 330 -7.17 -14.37 1.74
N ASN A 331 -7.69 -13.22 1.32
CA ASN A 331 -8.97 -13.11 0.63
C ASN A 331 -8.95 -13.64 -0.82
N THR A 332 -7.78 -13.92 -1.38
CA THR A 332 -7.56 -14.46 -2.73
C THR A 332 -6.86 -15.82 -2.68
N THR A 333 -7.37 -16.78 -3.44
CA THR A 333 -6.81 -18.14 -3.56
C THR A 333 -6.94 -18.63 -5.00
N GLU A 334 -6.06 -19.54 -5.41
CA GLU A 334 -6.05 -20.16 -6.73
C GLU A 334 -6.33 -21.67 -6.61
N LEU A 335 -7.48 -22.10 -7.15
CA LEU A 335 -7.86 -23.52 -7.20
C LEU A 335 -7.22 -24.21 -8.40
N ILE A 336 -6.41 -25.23 -8.14
CA ILE A 336 -5.75 -26.01 -9.16
C ILE A 336 -6.30 -27.43 -9.26
N ASN A 337 -6.63 -27.83 -10.49
CA ASN A 337 -7.11 -29.19 -10.81
C ASN A 337 -6.03 -30.05 -11.50
N GLN A 338 -4.88 -29.45 -11.85
CA GLN A 338 -3.75 -30.14 -12.48
C GLN A 338 -2.42 -29.57 -11.96
N PRO A 339 -1.35 -30.39 -11.96
CA PRO A 339 -0.07 -29.96 -11.45
C PRO A 339 0.64 -29.02 -12.45
N LEU A 340 0.74 -27.73 -12.10
CA LEU A 340 1.44 -26.71 -12.89
C LEU A 340 2.94 -26.59 -12.52
N THR A 341 3.65 -25.66 -13.14
CA THR A 341 5.02 -25.29 -12.76
C THR A 341 4.97 -24.11 -11.81
N ILE A 342 5.77 -24.15 -10.74
CA ILE A 342 5.90 -23.01 -9.82
C ILE A 342 6.79 -21.98 -10.50
N THR A 343 6.27 -20.77 -10.67
CA THR A 343 6.89 -19.64 -11.38
C THR A 343 6.96 -18.36 -10.54
N GLU A 344 6.53 -18.43 -9.28
CA GLU A 344 6.53 -17.33 -8.32
C GLU A 344 6.43 -17.88 -6.89
N ASP A 345 6.65 -17.00 -5.91
CA ASP A 345 6.54 -17.35 -4.50
C ASP A 345 5.09 -17.70 -4.15
N CYS A 346 4.88 -18.80 -3.45
CA CYS A 346 3.54 -19.30 -3.15
C CYS A 346 3.44 -20.03 -1.81
N ILE A 347 2.21 -20.06 -1.30
CA ILE A 347 1.81 -20.88 -0.16
C ILE A 347 0.87 -21.97 -0.69
N LEU A 348 1.32 -23.21 -0.60
CA LEU A 348 0.53 -24.38 -0.93
C LEU A 348 -0.29 -24.80 0.30
N VAL A 349 -1.61 -24.88 0.14
CA VAL A 349 -2.52 -25.30 1.21
C VAL A 349 -3.19 -26.62 0.83
N GLY A 350 -3.15 -27.58 1.76
CA GLY A 350 -3.72 -28.92 1.60
C GLY A 350 -2.71 -29.98 1.16
N GLY A 351 -2.94 -31.23 1.57
CA GLY A 351 -2.03 -32.35 1.30
C GLY A 351 -2.03 -32.84 -0.15
N PRO A 352 -1.13 -33.78 -0.51
CA PRO A 352 -0.91 -34.24 -1.90
C PRO A 352 -2.11 -34.99 -2.52
N VAL A 353 -3.08 -35.42 -1.70
CA VAL A 353 -4.32 -36.03 -2.20
C VAL A 353 -5.25 -34.97 -2.78
N ALA A 354 -5.33 -33.80 -2.13
CA ALA A 354 -6.20 -32.71 -2.55
C ALA A 354 -5.48 -31.78 -3.53
N ASN A 355 -4.19 -31.51 -3.32
CA ASN A 355 -3.43 -30.49 -4.05
C ASN A 355 -2.43 -31.13 -5.05
N PRO A 356 -2.67 -31.04 -6.37
CA PRO A 356 -1.80 -31.62 -7.39
C PRO A 356 -0.38 -31.06 -7.41
N LEU A 357 -0.18 -29.77 -7.09
CA LEU A 357 1.17 -29.19 -6.98
C LEU A 357 1.93 -29.78 -5.80
N VAL A 358 1.27 -29.93 -4.65
CA VAL A 358 1.88 -30.61 -3.49
C VAL A 358 2.25 -32.03 -3.88
N LYS A 359 1.39 -32.77 -4.61
CA LYS A 359 1.73 -34.11 -5.11
C LYS A 359 2.97 -34.11 -6.02
N LYS A 360 3.08 -33.14 -6.93
CA LYS A 360 4.20 -33.03 -7.89
C LYS A 360 5.53 -32.74 -7.19
N TYR A 361 5.53 -31.85 -6.21
CA TYR A 361 6.75 -31.36 -5.55
C TYR A 361 7.00 -31.95 -4.17
N MET A 362 6.15 -32.83 -3.64
CA MET A 362 6.26 -33.40 -2.29
C MET A 362 7.67 -33.90 -1.93
N TRP A 363 8.39 -34.46 -2.90
CA TRP A 363 9.72 -35.02 -2.71
C TRP A 363 10.79 -33.98 -2.35
N THR A 364 10.57 -32.69 -2.64
CA THR A 364 11.50 -31.60 -2.32
C THR A 364 11.42 -31.16 -0.86
N PHE A 365 10.31 -31.46 -0.19
CA PHE A 365 10.05 -31.03 1.19
C PHE A 365 10.66 -32.01 2.20
N PRO A 366 11.24 -31.53 3.33
CA PRO A 366 11.83 -32.39 4.35
C PRO A 366 10.85 -33.41 4.94
N VAL A 367 9.57 -33.03 5.09
CA VAL A 367 8.53 -33.89 5.64
C VAL A 367 7.51 -34.29 4.56
N LYS A 368 7.43 -35.60 4.31
CA LYS A 368 6.44 -36.19 3.40
C LYS A 368 5.10 -36.36 4.11
N ILE A 369 4.15 -35.48 3.79
CA ILE A 369 2.79 -35.51 4.34
C ILE A 369 1.98 -36.55 3.57
N THR A 370 1.27 -37.41 4.29
CA THR A 370 0.37 -38.44 3.75
C THR A 370 -0.94 -38.41 4.54
N ASN A 371 -1.93 -39.23 4.17
CA ASN A 371 -3.16 -39.32 4.97
C ASN A 371 -2.96 -39.91 6.38
N ASP A 372 -1.81 -40.56 6.62
CA ASP A 372 -1.48 -41.20 7.91
C ASP A 372 -0.41 -40.43 8.71
N TYR A 373 0.43 -39.63 8.06
CA TYR A 373 1.54 -38.88 8.67
C TYR A 373 1.44 -37.38 8.34
N PRO A 374 1.51 -36.46 9.32
CA PRO A 374 1.99 -36.61 10.72
C PRO A 374 1.00 -37.23 11.74
N GLY A 375 -0.17 -37.67 11.30
CA GLY A 375 -1.20 -38.28 12.14
C GLY A 375 -2.53 -37.52 12.12
N LYS A 376 -3.53 -38.08 12.79
CA LYS A 376 -4.87 -37.50 12.88
C LYS A 376 -4.84 -36.11 13.50
N ASN A 377 -5.54 -35.16 12.89
CA ASN A 377 -5.61 -33.74 13.26
C ASN A 377 -4.25 -33.03 13.28
N ARG A 378 -3.21 -33.62 12.68
CA ARG A 378 -1.85 -33.08 12.70
C ARG A 378 -1.43 -32.52 11.35
N GLY A 379 -0.72 -31.40 11.40
CA GLY A 379 -0.21 -30.67 10.26
C GLY A 379 1.28 -30.39 10.36
N VAL A 380 1.85 -29.95 9.26
CA VAL A 380 3.24 -29.51 9.14
C VAL A 380 3.28 -28.17 8.43
N ILE A 381 4.12 -27.28 8.96
CA ILE A 381 4.54 -26.03 8.32
C ILE A 381 6.00 -26.21 7.92
N GLN A 382 6.31 -26.01 6.64
CA GLN A 382 7.67 -26.14 6.12
C GLN A 382 7.84 -25.30 4.86
N LYS A 383 9.09 -24.92 4.52
CA LYS A 383 9.41 -24.16 3.32
C LYS A 383 10.40 -24.91 2.43
N GLN A 384 10.45 -24.54 1.16
CA GLN A 384 11.49 -24.97 0.22
C GLN A 384 11.66 -23.96 -0.91
N ILE A 385 12.85 -23.90 -1.52
CA ILE A 385 13.06 -23.19 -2.78
C ILE A 385 12.80 -24.13 -3.95
N ILE A 386 11.83 -23.79 -4.81
CA ILE A 386 11.47 -24.59 -5.99
C ILE A 386 11.51 -23.67 -7.20
N ASN A 387 12.32 -24.03 -8.20
CA ASN A 387 12.55 -23.23 -9.41
C ASN A 387 12.99 -21.77 -9.12
N GLY A 388 13.70 -21.53 -8.02
CA GLY A 388 14.14 -20.19 -7.62
C GLY A 388 13.12 -19.39 -6.81
N HIS A 389 11.97 -19.97 -6.48
CA HIS A 389 10.90 -19.32 -5.73
C HIS A 389 10.69 -19.94 -4.35
N LEU A 390 10.34 -19.11 -3.38
CA LEU A 390 9.99 -19.53 -2.03
C LEU A 390 8.61 -20.19 -2.01
N VAL A 391 8.56 -21.44 -1.57
CA VAL A 391 7.32 -22.21 -1.46
C VAL A 391 7.12 -22.63 -0.01
N ILE A 392 6.02 -22.17 0.58
CA ILE A 392 5.59 -22.55 1.93
C ILE A 392 4.50 -23.62 1.80
N LEU A 393 4.62 -24.72 2.52
CA LEU A 393 3.64 -25.80 2.56
C LEU A 393 2.93 -25.82 3.91
N LEU A 394 1.62 -25.62 3.88
CA LEU A 394 0.70 -25.73 5.02
C LEU A 394 -0.27 -26.89 4.77
N ALA A 395 0.04 -28.05 5.31
CA ALA A 395 -0.74 -29.25 5.06
C ALA A 395 -0.72 -30.23 6.23
N GLY A 396 -1.77 -31.04 6.37
CA GLY A 396 -1.83 -32.12 7.33
C GLY A 396 -2.35 -33.41 6.75
N SER A 397 -2.38 -34.45 7.59
CA SER A 397 -2.88 -35.77 7.19
C SER A 397 -4.39 -35.78 6.94
N ASP A 398 -5.08 -34.83 7.54
CA ASP A 398 -6.48 -34.55 7.30
C ASP A 398 -6.73 -33.03 7.30
N ARG A 399 -7.98 -32.66 7.07
CA ARG A 399 -8.42 -31.26 6.97
C ARG A 399 -8.22 -30.48 8.27
N TRP A 400 -8.30 -31.14 9.43
CA TRP A 400 -8.04 -30.50 10.72
C TRP A 400 -6.55 -30.28 10.95
N GLY A 401 -5.71 -31.20 10.47
CA GLY A 401 -4.26 -31.02 10.41
C GLY A 401 -3.86 -29.84 9.52
N THR A 402 -4.44 -29.72 8.32
CA THR A 402 -4.23 -28.55 7.46
C THR A 402 -4.69 -27.26 8.14
N LYS A 403 -5.86 -27.28 8.80
CA LYS A 403 -6.35 -26.13 9.58
C LYS A 403 -5.39 -25.76 10.72
N ALA A 404 -4.83 -26.74 11.43
CA ALA A 404 -3.83 -26.49 12.46
C ALA A 404 -2.57 -25.83 11.89
N ALA A 405 -2.10 -26.27 10.72
CA ALA A 405 -0.94 -25.66 10.06
C ALA A 405 -1.20 -24.19 9.71
N VAL A 406 -2.37 -23.87 9.14
CA VAL A 406 -2.73 -22.48 8.81
C VAL A 406 -2.88 -21.62 10.06
N GLU A 407 -3.64 -22.07 11.06
CA GLU A 407 -3.91 -21.28 12.27
C GLU A 407 -2.68 -21.10 13.17
N TYR A 408 -1.74 -22.05 13.16
CA TYR A 408 -0.46 -21.87 13.84
C TYR A 408 0.49 -20.98 13.03
N PHE A 409 0.45 -21.04 11.69
CA PHE A 409 1.26 -20.18 10.82
C PHE A 409 1.00 -18.68 11.07
N LYS A 410 -0.25 -18.29 11.32
CA LYS A 410 -0.62 -16.91 11.71
C LYS A 410 0.05 -16.39 12.99
N GLN A 411 0.49 -17.31 13.85
CA GLN A 411 1.09 -17.01 15.16
C GLN A 411 2.61 -16.95 15.12
N LEU A 412 3.23 -17.23 13.97
CA LEU A 412 4.68 -17.21 13.83
C LEU A 412 5.21 -15.77 13.73
N ASP A 413 6.42 -15.56 14.24
CA ASP A 413 7.16 -14.32 14.04
C ASP A 413 7.85 -14.31 12.67
N ASP A 414 8.30 -15.48 12.18
CA ASP A 414 8.99 -15.69 10.91
C ASP A 414 8.77 -17.11 10.35
N ILE A 415 9.11 -17.36 9.08
CA ILE A 415 9.01 -18.68 8.44
C ILE A 415 10.13 -19.59 8.98
N PRO A 416 9.79 -20.76 9.56
CA PRO A 416 10.79 -21.60 10.19
C PRO A 416 11.74 -22.22 9.15
N ASP A 417 13.01 -22.34 9.53
CA ASP A 417 14.01 -23.07 8.73
C ASP A 417 13.78 -24.59 8.78
N GLU A 418 13.33 -25.08 9.94
CA GLU A 418 13.00 -26.49 10.17
C GLU A 418 11.48 -26.73 10.19
N PRO A 419 10.99 -27.90 9.76
CA PRO A 419 9.57 -28.22 9.80
C PRO A 419 8.97 -28.12 11.20
N ILE A 420 7.84 -27.41 11.34
CA ILE A 420 7.05 -27.35 12.58
C ILE A 420 5.89 -28.33 12.46
N PHE A 421 5.75 -29.20 13.45
CA PHE A 421 4.59 -30.08 13.61
C PHE A 421 3.55 -29.42 14.51
N VAL A 422 2.29 -29.53 14.12
CA VAL A 422 1.17 -28.93 14.83
C VAL A 422 0.00 -29.91 14.93
N GLU A 423 -0.87 -29.70 15.92
CA GLU A 423 -2.09 -30.48 16.13
C GLU A 423 -3.28 -29.56 16.38
N TRP A 424 -4.44 -29.92 15.83
CA TRP A 424 -5.72 -29.29 16.17
C TRP A 424 -6.28 -29.91 17.45
N ARG A 425 -6.32 -29.15 18.53
CA ARG A 425 -6.79 -29.59 19.86
C ARG A 425 -7.61 -28.50 20.53
N ASP A 426 -8.78 -28.87 21.06
CA ASP A 426 -9.65 -27.97 21.83
C ASP A 426 -9.97 -26.64 21.12
N GLY A 427 -10.19 -26.70 19.80
CA GLY A 427 -10.54 -25.55 18.97
C GLY A 427 -9.39 -24.61 18.61
N LYS A 428 -8.13 -24.99 18.91
CA LYS A 428 -6.93 -24.20 18.57
C LYS A 428 -5.83 -25.07 17.98
N ALA A 429 -4.88 -24.43 17.31
CA ALA A 429 -3.66 -25.08 16.85
C ALA A 429 -2.57 -25.01 17.93
N VAL A 430 -1.89 -26.13 18.17
CA VAL A 430 -0.76 -26.22 19.11
C VAL A 430 0.45 -26.83 18.43
N LYS A 431 1.66 -26.32 18.73
CA LYS A 431 2.91 -26.95 18.33
C LYS A 431 3.11 -28.25 19.10
N ILE A 432 3.58 -29.27 18.41
CA ILE A 432 3.93 -30.57 18.99
C ILE A 432 5.36 -30.94 18.62
N GLU A 433 5.95 -31.87 19.37
CA GLU A 433 7.19 -32.52 18.96
C GLU A 433 6.96 -33.38 17.72
N LYS A 434 8.06 -33.69 17.01
CA LYS A 434 8.03 -34.55 15.83
C LYS A 434 7.41 -35.90 16.19
N PRO A 435 6.29 -36.30 15.55
CA PRO A 435 5.60 -37.57 15.82
C PRO A 435 6.40 -38.81 15.45
#